data_AF-A0A9Q3IMU6-F1
#
_entry.id   AF-A0A9Q3IMU6-F1
#
_cell.length_a   1.000
_cell.length_b   1.000
_cell.length_c   1.000
_cell.angle_alpha   90.00
_cell.angle_beta   90.00
_cell.angle_gamma   90.00
#
_symmetry.space_group_name_H-M   'P 1'
#
loop_
_entity.id
_entity.type
_entity.pdbx_description
1 polymer ?
#
loop_
_entity_poly.entity_id
_entity_poly.type
_entity_poly.pdbx_seq_one_letter_code
_entity_poly.pdbx_strand_id
1 'polypeptide(L)'
;MSFENDKYSLDKDPYEWCSRQSKSLKAIYPQMNIQMRNHKLLTQMPGELEHAVKCICSHNCTLDDIASTLQDIRKRENIGKHSSYKSGGLKESINLSG
;
A
#
# COMPACT_ATOMS: atom_id res chain seq x y z
N MET A 1 -6.39 -15.51 -16.10
CA MET A 1 -6.38 -14.47 -15.05
C MET A 1 -5.91 -13.18 -15.68
N SER A 2 -6.80 -12.22 -15.86
CA SER A 2 -6.48 -10.92 -16.47
C SER A 2 -5.99 -9.95 -15.40
N PHE A 3 -4.96 -9.16 -15.72
CA PHE A 3 -4.40 -8.13 -14.84
C PHE A 3 -5.49 -7.24 -14.21
N GLU A 4 -6.47 -6.82 -15.01
CA GLU A 4 -7.53 -5.89 -14.63
C GLU A 4 -8.55 -6.44 -13.62
N ASN A 5 -8.55 -7.74 -13.36
CA ASN A 5 -9.45 -8.37 -12.39
C ASN A 5 -8.75 -8.76 -11.07
N ASP A 6 -7.42 -8.77 -11.01
CA ASP A 6 -6.68 -9.19 -9.80
C ASP A 6 -6.32 -7.98 -8.92
N LYS A 7 -7.33 -7.45 -8.24
CA LYS A 7 -7.15 -6.37 -7.25
C LYS A 7 -6.33 -6.84 -6.05
N TYR A 8 -5.55 -5.92 -5.47
CA TYR A 8 -4.83 -6.19 -4.23
C TYR A 8 -5.79 -6.28 -3.03
N SER A 9 -5.44 -7.12 -2.06
CA SER A 9 -6.16 -7.26 -0.79
C SER A 9 -5.15 -7.54 0.33
N LEU A 10 -5.41 -7.03 1.54
CA LEU A 10 -4.48 -7.13 2.67
C LEU A 10 -4.20 -8.57 3.15
N ASP A 11 -5.03 -9.53 2.76
CA ASP A 11 -4.80 -10.96 2.99
C ASP A 11 -3.71 -11.55 2.09
N LYS A 12 -3.36 -10.89 0.98
CA LYS A 12 -2.32 -11.35 0.04
C LYS A 12 -0.95 -10.86 0.48
N ASP A 13 0.07 -11.69 0.25
CA ASP A 13 1.45 -11.27 0.43
C ASP A 13 1.81 -10.17 -0.60
N PRO A 14 2.30 -9.00 -0.14
CA PRO A 14 2.54 -7.86 -1.03
C PRO A 14 3.69 -8.09 -2.01
N TYR A 15 4.74 -8.82 -1.61
CA TYR A 15 5.88 -9.09 -2.49
C TYR A 15 5.49 -10.07 -3.59
N GLU A 16 4.81 -11.15 -3.22
CA GLU A 16 4.27 -12.15 -4.17
C GLU A 16 3.29 -11.50 -5.15
N TRP A 17 2.35 -10.71 -4.66
CA TRP A 17 1.35 -10.05 -5.51
C TRP A 17 2.02 -9.03 -6.46
N CYS A 18 2.90 -8.17 -5.95
CA CYS A 18 3.63 -7.21 -6.77
C CYS A 18 4.47 -7.89 -7.86
N SER A 19 5.18 -8.96 -7.51
CA SER A 19 5.98 -9.75 -8.46
C SER A 19 5.12 -10.37 -9.55
N ARG A 20 3.99 -10.99 -9.17
CA ARG A 20 3.03 -11.60 -10.11
C ARG A 20 2.44 -10.56 -11.06
N GLN A 21 1.95 -9.45 -10.55
CA GLN A 21 1.39 -8.37 -11.36
C GLN A 21 2.43 -7.73 -12.29
N SER A 22 3.66 -7.52 -11.82
CA SER A 22 4.75 -7.01 -12.64
C SER A 22 5.10 -7.96 -13.79
N LYS A 23 5.12 -9.28 -13.54
CA LYS A 23 5.30 -10.30 -14.59
C LYS A 23 4.18 -10.28 -15.61
N SER A 24 2.92 -10.21 -15.18
CA SER A 24 1.77 -10.10 -16.08
C SER A 24 1.83 -8.83 -16.92
N LEU A 25 2.11 -7.67 -16.32
CA LEU A 25 2.29 -6.43 -17.06
C LEU A 25 3.45 -6.48 -18.06
N LYS A 26 4.56 -7.12 -17.70
CA LYS A 26 5.69 -7.31 -18.62
C LYS A 26 5.32 -8.22 -19.80
N ALA A 27 4.48 -9.22 -19.57
CA ALA A 27 4.00 -10.12 -20.62
C ALA A 27 3.00 -9.42 -21.57
N ILE A 28 2.11 -8.59 -21.03
CA ILE A 28 1.08 -7.87 -21.82
C ILE A 28 1.68 -6.63 -22.51
N TYR A 29 2.54 -5.89 -21.80
CA TYR A 29 3.15 -4.64 -22.26
C TYR A 29 4.68 -4.71 -22.11
N PRO A 30 5.38 -5.49 -22.97
CA PRO A 30 6.83 -5.68 -22.87
C PRO A 30 7.63 -4.39 -23.07
N GLN A 31 7.09 -3.42 -23.81
CA GLN A 31 7.71 -2.13 -24.07
C GLN A 31 7.45 -1.08 -22.96
N MET A 32 6.71 -1.45 -21.90
CA MET A 32 6.36 -0.52 -20.83
C MET A 32 7.54 -0.30 -19.88
N ASN A 33 7.88 0.99 -19.69
CA ASN A 33 8.89 1.42 -18.73
C ASN A 33 8.49 1.05 -17.28
N ILE A 34 9.50 0.90 -16.43
CA ILE A 34 9.32 0.47 -15.02
C ILE A 34 8.39 1.41 -14.27
N GLN A 35 8.55 2.74 -14.42
CA GLN A 35 7.68 3.72 -13.78
C GLN A 35 6.21 3.57 -14.18
N MET A 36 5.97 3.35 -15.47
CA MET A 36 4.61 3.21 -16.01
C MET A 36 3.97 1.88 -15.57
N ARG A 37 4.79 0.82 -15.41
CA ARG A 37 4.38 -0.45 -14.83
C ARG A 37 4.00 -0.29 -13.36
N ASN A 38 4.83 0.40 -12.58
CA ASN A 38 4.56 0.67 -11.17
C ASN A 38 3.28 1.49 -11.02
N HIS A 39 3.08 2.51 -11.87
CA HIS A 39 1.86 3.29 -11.88
C HIS A 39 0.62 2.43 -12.16
N LYS A 40 0.66 1.57 -13.18
CA LYS A 40 -0.45 0.62 -13.44
C LYS A 40 -0.69 -0.34 -12.28
N LEU A 41 0.36 -0.82 -11.64
CA LEU A 41 0.24 -1.70 -10.48
C LEU A 41 -0.47 -1.00 -9.31
N LEU A 42 -0.17 0.27 -9.05
CA LEU A 42 -0.87 1.08 -8.05
C LEU A 42 -2.37 1.21 -8.37
N THR A 43 -2.76 1.36 -9.64
CA THR A 43 -4.19 1.41 -10.03
C THR A 43 -4.98 0.13 -9.77
N GLN A 44 -4.31 -0.99 -9.48
CA GLN A 44 -4.98 -2.24 -9.08
C GLN A 44 -5.23 -2.34 -7.56
N MET A 45 -4.84 -1.31 -6.81
CA MET A 45 -5.11 -1.20 -5.39
C MET A 45 -6.46 -0.50 -5.15
N PRO A 46 -7.16 -0.79 -4.04
CA PRO A 46 -8.28 0.03 -3.62
C PRO A 46 -7.81 1.46 -3.32
N GLY A 47 -8.64 2.45 -3.61
CA GLY A 47 -8.22 3.87 -3.66
C GLY A 47 -7.53 4.39 -2.40
N GLU A 48 -7.91 3.92 -1.21
CA GLU A 48 -7.25 4.27 0.05
C GLU A 48 -5.81 3.74 0.12
N LEU A 49 -5.58 2.48 -0.30
CA LEU A 49 -4.24 1.90 -0.39
C LEU A 49 -3.41 2.55 -1.49
N GLU A 50 -4.02 2.83 -2.64
CA GLU A 50 -3.35 3.56 -3.72
C GLU A 50 -2.84 4.92 -3.22
N HIS A 51 -3.69 5.68 -2.54
CA HIS A 51 -3.34 7.00 -2.02
C HIS A 51 -2.29 6.91 -0.91
N ALA A 52 -2.42 5.96 0.02
CA ALA A 52 -1.44 5.73 1.08
C ALA A 52 -0.06 5.38 0.51
N VAL A 53 0.00 4.45 -0.44
CA VAL A 53 1.26 4.09 -1.09
C VAL A 53 1.81 5.27 -1.88
N LYS A 54 1.00 6.02 -2.65
CA LYS A 54 1.47 7.23 -3.35
C LYS A 54 1.98 8.33 -2.42
N CYS A 55 1.44 8.42 -1.20
CA CYS A 55 1.87 9.38 -0.19
C CYS A 55 3.25 9.02 0.39
N ILE A 56 3.57 7.73 0.45
CA ILE A 56 4.83 7.22 1.02
C ILE A 56 5.89 7.07 -0.09
N CYS A 57 5.48 6.55 -1.24
CA CYS A 57 6.32 6.31 -2.40
C CYS A 57 6.42 7.57 -3.29
N SER A 58 7.61 8.17 -3.35
CA SER A 58 7.93 9.24 -4.29
C SER A 58 7.98 8.78 -5.75
N HIS A 59 8.10 9.71 -6.70
CA HIS A 59 8.09 9.48 -8.16
C HIS A 59 9.08 8.42 -8.70
N ASN A 60 10.09 8.05 -7.91
CA ASN A 60 11.13 7.09 -8.28
C ASN A 60 11.07 5.76 -7.51
N CYS A 61 9.95 5.45 -6.88
CA CYS A 61 9.85 4.23 -6.09
C CYS A 61 9.94 2.96 -6.94
N THR A 62 10.69 2.01 -6.39
CA THR A 62 10.88 0.69 -6.98
C THR A 62 9.69 -0.22 -6.64
N LEU A 63 9.62 -1.37 -7.31
CA LEU A 63 8.62 -2.39 -6.95
C LEU A 63 8.79 -2.87 -5.51
N ASP A 64 10.04 -2.88 -5.01
CA ASP A 64 10.38 -3.29 -3.66
C ASP A 64 9.91 -2.27 -2.62
N ASP A 65 10.09 -0.96 -2.88
CA ASP A 65 9.53 0.11 -2.05
C ASP A 65 8.02 -0.01 -1.91
N ILE A 66 7.33 -0.29 -3.02
CA ILE A 66 5.87 -0.46 -3.02
C ILE A 66 5.49 -1.68 -2.17
N ALA A 67 6.16 -2.82 -2.36
CA ALA A 67 5.89 -4.03 -1.59
C ALA A 67 6.18 -3.87 -0.09
N SER A 68 7.28 -3.20 0.25
CA SER A 68 7.66 -2.85 1.62
C SER A 68 6.62 -1.95 2.28
N THR A 69 6.18 -0.90 1.57
CA THR A 69 5.13 0.02 2.02
C THR A 69 3.81 -0.70 2.27
N LEU A 70 3.38 -1.56 1.34
CA LEU A 70 2.19 -2.38 1.52
C LEU A 70 2.31 -3.32 2.72
N GLN A 71 3.50 -3.89 2.95
CA GLN A 71 3.75 -4.74 4.11
C GLN A 71 3.63 -3.95 5.41
N ASP A 72 4.11 -2.71 5.44
CA ASP A 72 3.99 -1.82 6.59
C ASP A 72 2.52 -1.44 6.86
N ILE A 73 1.77 -1.07 5.82
CA ILE A 73 0.33 -0.79 5.93
C ILE A 73 -0.42 -2.02 6.43
N ARG A 74 -0.14 -3.20 5.86
CA ARG A 74 -0.74 -4.47 6.29
C ARG A 74 -0.45 -4.74 7.77
N LYS A 75 0.76 -4.49 8.25
CA LYS A 75 1.11 -4.62 9.67
C LYS A 75 0.28 -3.64 10.51
N ARG A 76 0.18 -2.36 10.13
CA ARG A 76 -0.59 -1.34 10.87
C ARG A 76 -2.08 -1.68 10.95
N GLU A 77 -2.69 -2.12 9.85
CA GLU A 77 -4.09 -2.54 9.81
C GLU A 77 -4.34 -3.80 10.65
N ASN A 78 -3.39 -4.74 10.67
CA ASN A 78 -3.48 -5.94 11.49
C ASN A 78 -3.32 -5.61 12.99
N ILE A 79 -2.44 -4.66 13.34
CA ILE A 79 -2.30 -4.13 14.70
C ILE A 79 -3.62 -3.50 15.15
N GLY A 80 -4.34 -2.79 14.28
CA GLY A 80 -5.67 -2.23 14.57
C GLY A 80 -6.74 -3.27 14.93
N LYS A 81 -6.68 -4.48 14.37
CA LYS A 81 -7.65 -5.56 14.66
C LYS A 81 -7.37 -6.31 15.97
N HIS A 82 -6.12 -6.35 16.43
CA HIS A 82 -5.74 -6.92 17.73
C HIS A 82 -5.63 -5.87 18.84
N SER A 83 -5.95 -4.62 18.52
CA SER A 83 -5.84 -3.51 19.45
C SER A 83 -7.14 -3.30 20.21
N SER A 84 -7.32 -4.11 21.27
CA SER A 84 -7.82 -3.57 22.54
C SER A 84 -6.74 -2.65 23.16
N TYR A 85 -6.18 -1.68 22.44
CA TYR A 85 -5.46 -0.59 23.08
C TYR A 85 -6.48 0.44 23.52
N LYS A 86 -6.88 0.26 24.79
CA LYS A 86 -7.23 1.31 25.74
C LYS A 86 -6.98 2.72 25.18
N SER A 87 -8.05 3.42 24.88
CA SER A 87 -8.06 4.86 24.58
C SER A 87 -7.28 5.60 25.66
N GLY A 88 -6.02 5.91 25.37
CA GLY A 88 -5.22 6.86 26.14
C GLY A 88 -5.72 8.24 25.80
N GLY A 89 -6.69 8.71 26.59
CA GLY A 89 -7.29 10.03 26.44
C GLY A 89 -6.22 11.11 26.31
N LEU A 90 -6.39 11.92 25.27
CA LEU A 90 -5.75 13.21 25.10
C LEU A 90 -6.10 14.06 26.33
N LYS A 91 -5.21 14.12 27.33
CA LYS A 91 -5.34 15.08 28.43
C LYS A 91 -4.80 16.41 27.94
N GLU A 92 -5.68 17.13 27.24
CA GLU A 92 -5.60 18.57 27.06
C GLU A 92 -5.41 19.22 28.45
N SER A 93 -4.23 19.77 28.70
CA SER A 93 -3.94 20.53 29.92
C SER A 93 -3.83 22.00 29.51
N ILE A 94 -4.98 22.64 29.30
CA ILE A 94 -5.06 24.10 29.22
C ILE A 94 -4.90 24.62 30.65
N ASN A 95 -3.72 25.12 30.98
CA ASN A 95 -3.55 25.92 32.20
C ASN A 95 -4.15 27.30 31.95
N LEU A 96 -5.36 27.54 32.46
CA LEU A 96 -5.87 28.88 32.74
C LEU A 96 -6.32 28.91 34.20
N SER A 97 -5.43 29.36 35.08
CA SER A 97 -5.79 29.74 36.45
C SER A 97 -6.01 31.26 36.46
N GLY A 98 -7.25 31.65 36.69
CA GLY A 98 -7.61 32.95 37.26
C GLY A 98 -7.73 32.86 38.77
#